data_AF-A0AAC8TDS2-F1
#
_entry.id   AF-A0AAC8TDS2-F1
#
_cell.length_a   1.000
_cell.length_b   1.000
_cell.length_c   1.000
_cell.angle_alpha   90.00
_cell.angle_beta   90.00
_cell.angle_gamma   90.00
#
_symmetry.space_group_name_H-M   'P 1'
#
loop_
_entity.id
_entity.type
_entity.pdbx_description
1 polymer ?
#
loop_
_entity_poly.entity_id
_entity_poly.type
_entity_poly.pdbx_seq_one_letter_code
_entity_poly.pdbx_strand_id
1 'polypeptide(L)'
;MDWTPFIVVGFFFPLFGGHFFWQRWMKEVRRRKLDVMAAALRLEISERDVSETQARYTGRSRGNLVKLLVGPLGGVDIRITLDVPLPSGLVLRRPGRLGRDIQVGVAELDKVLQVQGAHPAGIIRFLREPALRAPLRELFTAHPGARIAGGELYLPAGALWADEHLAQAAEQASKAAQALAGTARALVSGSEPAPGWTEASEALASTDWVRETFARRARIYLVLAVSSFLALVPAFAVTMVVSWDKTLKYQWCCAWVAVTLFSWWFTARVTVCPACSGTPRRLVEDDDSDVSLSSPMVCRDCGVQLQ
;
A
#
# COMPACT_ATOMS: atom_id res chain seq x y z
N MET A 1 27.76 -44.07 1.27
CA MET A 1 26.36 -43.88 1.72
C MET A 1 25.83 -42.65 1.01
N ASP A 2 24.83 -42.83 0.14
CA ASP A 2 24.15 -41.74 -0.56
C ASP A 2 23.17 -41.06 0.39
N TRP A 3 23.50 -39.82 0.79
CA TRP A 3 22.72 -38.99 1.72
C TRP A 3 21.65 -38.13 1.02
N THR A 4 21.55 -38.22 -0.30
CA THR A 4 20.58 -37.54 -1.17
C THR A 4 19.13 -37.63 -0.67
N PRO A 5 18.58 -38.79 -0.23
CA PRO A 5 17.22 -38.84 0.27
C PRO A 5 17.02 -38.14 1.63
N PHE A 6 18.04 -38.11 2.50
CA PHE A 6 17.98 -37.41 3.78
C PHE A 6 18.09 -35.90 3.64
N ILE A 7 18.85 -35.41 2.65
CA ILE A 7 18.89 -33.99 2.31
C ILE A 7 17.54 -33.58 1.70
N VAL A 8 16.97 -34.34 0.78
CA VAL A 8 15.65 -33.98 0.21
C VAL A 8 14.55 -34.02 1.29
N VAL A 9 14.46 -35.06 2.11
CA VAL A 9 13.42 -35.12 3.16
C VAL A 9 13.69 -34.09 4.27
N GLY A 10 14.93 -33.97 4.76
CA GLY A 10 15.29 -33.03 5.82
C GLY A 10 15.27 -31.55 5.43
N PHE A 11 15.28 -31.22 4.14
CA PHE A 11 15.28 -29.85 3.63
C PHE A 11 13.88 -29.42 3.17
N PHE A 12 13.10 -30.31 2.55
CA PHE A 12 11.74 -30.01 2.11
C PHE A 12 10.72 -30.06 3.26
N PHE A 13 10.86 -30.94 4.25
CA PHE A 13 9.92 -31.00 5.40
C PHE A 13 9.91 -29.74 6.27
N PRO A 14 11.04 -29.11 6.64
CA PRO A 14 11.04 -27.82 7.34
C PRO A 14 10.69 -26.64 6.41
N LEU A 15 10.90 -26.75 5.09
CA LEU A 15 10.41 -25.74 4.14
C LEU A 15 8.88 -25.76 4.02
N PHE A 16 8.26 -26.94 3.91
CA PHE A 16 6.80 -27.09 3.86
C PHE A 16 6.15 -26.84 5.22
N GLY A 17 6.71 -27.39 6.31
CA GLY A 17 6.26 -27.13 7.67
C GLY A 17 6.43 -25.66 8.05
N GLY A 18 7.62 -25.10 7.81
CA GLY A 18 7.92 -23.68 8.04
C GLY A 18 7.03 -22.77 7.21
N HIS A 19 6.74 -23.10 5.95
CA HIS A 19 5.77 -22.36 5.13
C HIS A 19 4.35 -22.42 5.70
N PHE A 20 3.88 -23.58 6.18
CA PHE A 20 2.57 -23.70 6.81
C PHE A 20 2.47 -22.89 8.11
N PHE A 21 3.45 -23.00 9.01
CA PHE A 21 3.52 -22.21 10.24
C PHE A 21 3.62 -20.71 9.94
N TRP A 22 4.44 -20.34 8.96
CA TRP A 22 4.58 -18.96 8.50
C TRP A 22 3.28 -18.41 7.93
N GLN A 23 2.57 -19.17 7.09
CA GLN A 23 1.27 -18.75 6.55
C GLN A 23 0.23 -18.56 7.66
N ARG A 24 0.16 -19.49 8.61
CA ARG A 24 -0.76 -19.40 9.75
C ARG A 24 -0.42 -18.22 10.66
N TRP A 25 0.86 -18.05 11.00
CA TRP A 25 1.34 -16.93 11.80
C TRP A 25 1.08 -15.59 11.10
N MET A 26 1.37 -15.49 9.80
CA MET A 26 1.07 -14.30 9.02
C MET A 26 -0.43 -14.03 8.94
N LYS A 27 -1.29 -15.04 8.83
CA LYS A 27 -2.76 -14.87 8.86
C LYS A 27 -3.18 -14.24 10.19
N GLU A 28 -2.66 -14.75 11.31
CA GLU A 28 -2.95 -14.23 12.64
C GLU A 28 -2.48 -12.79 12.82
N VAL A 29 -1.24 -12.49 12.41
CA VAL A 29 -0.69 -11.12 12.46
C VAL A 29 -1.52 -10.15 11.62
N ARG A 30 -1.92 -10.55 10.41
CA ARG A 30 -2.77 -9.71 9.54
C ARG A 30 -4.14 -9.45 10.17
N ARG A 31 -4.76 -10.49 10.75
CA ARG A 31 -6.04 -10.37 11.43
C ARG A 31 -5.94 -9.43 12.64
N ARG A 32 -4.94 -9.63 13.49
CA ARG A 32 -4.66 -8.74 14.63
C ARG A 32 -4.52 -7.28 14.21
N LYS A 33 -3.77 -7.00 13.14
CA LYS A 33 -3.62 -5.64 12.60
C LYS A 33 -4.95 -5.05 12.11
N LEU A 34 -5.76 -5.85 11.42
CA LEU A 34 -7.10 -5.45 10.98
C LEU A 34 -7.99 -5.12 12.19
N ASP A 35 -8.00 -5.98 13.20
CA ASP A 35 -8.82 -5.82 14.40
C ASP A 35 -8.44 -4.56 15.19
N VAL A 36 -7.14 -4.30 15.35
CA VAL A 36 -6.63 -3.08 16.02
C VAL A 36 -7.11 -1.81 15.31
N MET A 37 -6.99 -1.75 13.99
CA MET A 37 -7.47 -0.60 13.21
C MET A 37 -8.99 -0.50 13.22
N ALA A 38 -9.70 -1.63 13.09
CA ALA A 38 -11.16 -1.65 13.11
C ALA A 38 -11.70 -1.16 14.47
N ALA A 39 -11.07 -1.58 15.56
CA ALA A 39 -11.40 -1.10 16.91
C ALA A 39 -11.14 0.41 17.06
N ALA A 40 -9.98 0.89 16.61
CA ALA A 40 -9.64 2.32 16.64
C ALA A 40 -10.63 3.18 15.83
N LEU A 41 -11.12 2.65 14.71
CA LEU A 41 -12.11 3.30 13.85
C LEU A 41 -13.56 3.11 14.32
N ARG A 42 -13.81 2.25 15.32
CA ARG A 42 -15.16 1.79 15.69
C ARG A 42 -15.94 1.31 14.45
N LEU A 43 -15.28 0.47 13.66
CA LEU A 43 -15.78 0.02 12.37
C LEU A 43 -17.00 -0.88 12.56
N GLU A 44 -18.13 -0.49 11.98
CA GLU A 44 -19.28 -1.37 11.80
C GLU A 44 -18.96 -2.32 10.64
N ILE A 45 -18.51 -3.52 10.97
CA ILE A 45 -18.10 -4.55 10.00
C ILE A 45 -19.35 -5.18 9.40
N SER A 46 -19.49 -5.15 8.09
CA SER A 46 -20.50 -5.97 7.40
C SER A 46 -19.98 -7.40 7.28
N GLU A 47 -20.76 -8.40 7.71
CA GLU A 47 -20.38 -9.83 7.63
C GLU A 47 -20.08 -10.30 6.19
N ARG A 48 -20.58 -9.58 5.17
CA ARG A 48 -20.37 -9.92 3.74
C ARG A 48 -19.02 -9.46 3.17
N ASP A 49 -18.24 -8.73 3.97
CA ASP A 49 -17.16 -7.87 3.49
C ASP A 49 -15.76 -8.22 4.06
N VAL A 50 -15.69 -9.33 4.80
CA VAL A 50 -14.44 -9.89 5.32
C VAL A 50 -13.91 -10.94 4.34
N SER A 51 -12.87 -10.59 3.60
CA SER A 51 -12.15 -11.58 2.79
C SER A 51 -10.96 -12.12 3.58
N GLU A 52 -11.06 -13.33 4.11
CA GLU A 52 -9.94 -14.00 4.78
C GLU A 52 -8.76 -14.26 3.84
N THR A 53 -9.03 -14.46 2.55
CA THR A 53 -8.00 -14.69 1.52
C THR A 53 -7.28 -13.40 1.13
N GLN A 54 -7.97 -12.25 1.15
CA GLN A 54 -7.40 -10.95 0.81
C GLN A 54 -6.96 -10.12 2.02
N ALA A 55 -7.19 -10.60 3.25
CA ALA A 55 -6.90 -9.89 4.52
C ALA A 55 -7.45 -8.45 4.48
N ARG A 56 -8.77 -8.34 4.29
CA ARG A 56 -9.48 -7.08 4.08
C ARG A 56 -10.71 -7.00 4.97
N TYR A 57 -10.92 -5.86 5.62
CA TYR A 57 -12.20 -5.47 6.24
C TYR A 57 -12.79 -4.27 5.49
N THR A 58 -14.08 -4.33 5.16
CA THR A 58 -14.86 -3.15 4.78
C THR A 58 -16.03 -2.94 5.72
N GLY A 59 -16.37 -1.67 5.93
CA GLY A 59 -17.43 -1.28 6.85
C GLY A 59 -17.66 0.22 6.83
N ARG A 60 -18.39 0.71 7.83
CA ARG A 60 -18.60 2.15 8.03
C ARG A 60 -18.00 2.61 9.35
N SER A 61 -17.46 3.82 9.35
CA SER A 61 -17.03 4.52 10.55
C SER A 61 -17.58 5.95 10.52
N ARG A 62 -18.46 6.26 11.48
CA ARG A 62 -19.11 7.58 11.63
C ARG A 62 -19.66 8.14 10.32
N GLY A 63 -20.36 7.29 9.56
CA GLY A 63 -20.99 7.64 8.28
C GLY A 63 -20.11 7.46 7.04
N ASN A 64 -18.79 7.44 7.16
CA ASN A 64 -17.87 7.24 6.04
C ASN A 64 -17.64 5.75 5.75
N LEU A 65 -17.53 5.39 4.47
CA LEU A 65 -17.15 4.05 4.06
C LEU A 65 -15.63 3.87 4.25
N VAL A 66 -15.26 2.80 4.93
CA VAL A 66 -13.86 2.50 5.26
C VAL A 66 -13.48 1.13 4.71
N LYS A 67 -12.29 1.07 4.12
CA LYS A 67 -11.64 -0.14 3.65
C LYS A 67 -10.26 -0.25 4.29
N LEU A 68 -10.06 -1.34 5.01
CA LEU A 68 -8.80 -1.72 5.61
C LEU A 68 -8.25 -2.92 4.86
N LEU A 69 -6.98 -2.84 4.47
CA LEU A 69 -6.30 -3.93 3.80
C LEU A 69 -4.97 -4.19 4.50
N VAL A 70 -4.67 -5.46 4.76
CA VAL A 70 -3.33 -5.88 5.17
C VAL A 70 -2.76 -6.80 4.10
N GLY A 71 -1.82 -6.26 3.33
CA GLY A 71 -1.14 -6.99 2.29
C GLY A 71 -0.32 -8.17 2.83
N PRO A 72 0.20 -9.02 1.93
CA PRO A 72 0.76 -10.31 2.30
C PRO A 72 1.98 -10.25 3.23
N LEU A 73 2.65 -9.09 3.31
CA LEU A 73 3.81 -8.87 4.16
C LEU A 73 3.52 -7.87 5.29
N GLY A 74 2.28 -7.82 5.77
CA GLY A 74 1.86 -7.02 6.92
C GLY A 74 1.78 -5.51 6.66
N GLY A 75 2.03 -5.07 5.42
CA GLY A 75 1.84 -3.69 4.99
C GLY A 75 0.35 -3.36 4.97
N VAL A 76 0.02 -2.16 5.40
CA VAL A 76 -1.36 -1.80 5.72
C VAL A 76 -1.79 -0.63 4.84
N ASP A 77 -2.99 -0.72 4.28
CA ASP A 77 -3.61 0.40 3.57
C ASP A 77 -4.93 0.75 4.27
N ILE A 78 -5.05 2.00 4.71
CA ILE A 78 -6.27 2.57 5.29
C ILE A 78 -6.90 3.48 4.23
N ARG A 79 -8.14 3.19 3.88
CA ARG A 79 -8.89 3.89 2.84
C ARG A 79 -10.22 4.35 3.40
N ILE A 80 -10.49 5.65 3.34
CA ILE A 80 -11.73 6.25 3.84
C ILE A 80 -12.35 7.04 2.70
N THR A 81 -13.48 6.57 2.19
CA THR A 81 -14.29 7.31 1.23
C THR A 81 -15.13 8.32 1.98
N LEU A 82 -15.03 9.58 1.55
CA LEU A 82 -15.75 10.70 2.10
C LEU A 82 -17.12 10.72 1.42
N ASP A 83 -18.18 10.50 2.19
CA ASP A 83 -19.57 10.52 1.71
C ASP A 83 -20.07 11.98 1.56
N VAL A 84 -19.25 12.79 0.89
CA VAL A 84 -19.45 14.21 0.63
C VAL A 84 -18.74 14.64 -0.67
N PRO A 85 -19.32 15.59 -1.41
CA PRO A 85 -18.63 16.20 -2.54
C PRO A 85 -17.52 17.15 -2.06
N LEU A 86 -16.28 16.86 -2.48
CA LEU A 86 -15.13 17.76 -2.31
C LEU A 86 -15.04 18.75 -3.49
N PRO A 87 -14.29 19.85 -3.35
CA PRO A 87 -13.98 20.72 -4.49
C PRO A 87 -13.42 19.92 -5.68
N SER A 88 -13.90 20.24 -6.88
CA SER A 88 -13.56 19.47 -8.09
C SER A 88 -12.06 19.39 -8.33
N GLY A 89 -11.58 18.16 -8.55
CA GLY A 89 -10.17 17.84 -8.76
C GLY A 89 -9.28 18.06 -7.54
N LEU A 90 -9.83 18.20 -6.33
CA LEU A 90 -9.02 18.39 -5.12
C LEU A 90 -8.08 17.19 -4.90
N VAL A 91 -6.78 17.50 -4.88
CA VAL A 91 -5.72 16.56 -4.51
C VAL A 91 -4.88 17.18 -3.41
N LEU A 92 -4.75 16.48 -2.29
CA LEU A 92 -3.88 16.82 -1.17
C LEU A 92 -2.82 15.73 -1.02
N ARG A 93 -1.56 16.13 -1.04
CA ARG A 93 -0.42 15.23 -0.83
C ARG A 93 0.71 15.95 -0.13
N ARG A 94 1.72 15.23 0.34
CA ARG A 94 2.94 15.87 0.83
C ARG A 94 3.69 16.57 -0.32
N PRO A 95 4.37 17.71 -0.07
CA PRO A 95 5.20 18.39 -1.06
C PRO A 95 6.18 17.46 -1.78
N GLY A 96 6.03 17.39 -3.09
CA GLY A 96 6.91 16.67 -4.00
C GLY A 96 7.58 17.60 -5.00
N ARG A 97 8.48 17.06 -5.83
CA ARG A 97 9.18 17.83 -6.88
C ARG A 97 8.33 18.15 -8.10
N LEU A 98 7.17 17.50 -8.25
CA LEU A 98 6.34 17.57 -9.45
C LEU A 98 4.97 18.16 -9.13
N GLY A 99 4.34 18.79 -10.12
CA GLY A 99 2.97 19.29 -10.06
C GLY A 99 2.84 20.75 -9.63
N ARG A 100 1.84 21.43 -10.18
CA ARG A 100 1.50 22.81 -9.84
C ARG A 100 0.85 22.85 -8.46
N ASP A 101 1.44 23.61 -7.56
CA ASP A 101 0.96 23.75 -6.18
C ASP A 101 0.11 25.02 -6.02
N ILE A 102 -1.00 24.89 -5.29
CA ILE A 102 -1.88 26.00 -4.91
C ILE A 102 -1.52 26.42 -3.50
N GLN A 103 -1.00 27.64 -3.35
CA GLN A 103 -0.70 28.21 -2.05
C GLN A 103 -1.99 28.58 -1.31
N VAL A 104 -2.24 27.93 -0.17
CA VAL A 104 -3.44 28.16 0.63
C VAL A 104 -3.32 29.46 1.40
N GLY A 105 -2.10 29.88 1.77
CA GLY A 105 -1.84 31.06 2.60
C GLY A 105 -2.04 30.76 4.09
N VAL A 106 -1.88 29.49 4.48
CA VAL A 106 -1.87 29.04 5.87
C VAL A 106 -0.53 28.36 6.07
N ALA A 107 0.42 29.08 6.67
CA ALA A 107 1.82 28.69 6.74
C ALA A 107 2.06 27.28 7.30
N GLU A 108 1.20 26.82 8.20
CA GLU A 108 1.29 25.48 8.78
C GLU A 108 0.90 24.37 7.78
N LEU A 109 -0.08 24.64 6.90
CA LEU A 109 -0.52 23.70 5.87
C LEU A 109 0.42 23.74 4.67
N ASP A 110 0.80 24.92 4.19
CA ASP A 110 1.67 25.09 3.02
C ASP A 110 3.07 24.45 3.22
N LYS A 111 3.50 24.22 4.47
CA LYS A 111 4.74 23.50 4.79
C LYS A 111 4.65 21.98 4.59
N VAL A 112 3.47 21.40 4.79
CA VAL A 112 3.28 19.94 4.87
C VAL A 112 2.38 19.39 3.77
N LEU A 113 1.70 20.27 3.03
CA LEU A 113 0.79 19.95 1.95
C LEU A 113 1.20 20.62 0.65
N GLN A 114 1.08 19.85 -0.41
CA GLN A 114 0.93 20.31 -1.78
C GLN A 114 -0.54 20.11 -2.17
N VAL A 115 -1.13 21.16 -2.71
CA VAL A 115 -2.55 21.23 -3.04
C VAL A 115 -2.71 21.41 -4.55
N GLN A 116 -3.59 20.61 -5.14
CA GLN A 116 -3.93 20.73 -6.56
C GLN A 116 -5.45 20.67 -6.74
N GLY A 117 -5.92 21.23 -7.85
CA GLY A 117 -7.29 21.03 -8.31
C GLY A 117 -7.74 22.06 -9.33
N ALA A 118 -8.97 21.88 -9.82
CA ALA A 118 -9.50 22.63 -10.96
C ALA A 118 -9.83 24.09 -10.63
N HIS A 119 -10.23 24.37 -9.39
CA HIS A 119 -10.70 25.69 -8.95
C HIS A 119 -9.92 26.21 -7.73
N PRO A 120 -8.79 26.92 -7.93
CA PRO A 120 -7.91 27.35 -6.84
C PRO A 120 -8.59 28.20 -5.77
N ALA A 121 -9.44 29.17 -6.16
CA ALA A 121 -10.10 30.06 -5.21
C ALA A 121 -11.05 29.30 -4.25
N GLY A 122 -11.81 28.34 -4.78
CA GLY A 122 -12.71 27.50 -3.98
C GLY A 122 -11.94 26.58 -3.04
N ILE A 123 -10.84 26.00 -3.52
CA ILE A 123 -9.96 25.14 -2.71
C ILE A 123 -9.29 25.93 -1.58
N ILE A 124 -8.78 27.14 -1.86
CA ILE A 124 -8.19 28.01 -0.85
C ILE A 124 -9.21 28.37 0.23
N ARG A 125 -10.43 28.76 -0.16
CA ARG A 125 -11.51 29.04 0.79
C ARG A 125 -11.82 27.81 1.66
N PHE A 126 -11.97 26.65 1.03
CA PHE A 126 -12.23 25.38 1.70
C PHE A 126 -11.13 25.02 2.72
N LEU A 127 -9.86 25.05 2.32
CA LEU A 127 -8.73 24.65 3.17
C LEU A 127 -8.37 25.68 4.25
N ARG A 128 -8.81 26.93 4.11
CA ARG A 128 -8.64 27.96 5.14
C ARG A 128 -9.53 27.77 6.35
N GLU A 129 -10.55 26.93 6.24
CA GLU A 129 -11.48 26.65 7.33
C GLU A 129 -10.75 26.16 8.59
N PRO A 130 -10.97 26.78 9.76
CA PRO A 130 -10.21 26.47 10.98
C PRO A 130 -10.28 24.99 11.38
N ALA A 131 -11.43 24.35 11.13
CA ALA A 131 -11.67 22.95 11.46
C ALA A 131 -10.73 21.97 10.73
N LEU A 132 -10.18 22.35 9.57
CA LEU A 132 -9.30 21.48 8.78
C LEU A 132 -7.82 21.59 9.17
N ARG A 133 -7.41 22.70 9.80
CA ARG A 133 -6.00 23.04 9.96
C ARG A 133 -5.24 22.00 10.78
N ALA A 134 -5.70 21.74 12.01
CA ALA A 134 -5.03 20.78 12.89
C ALA A 134 -5.12 19.33 12.37
N PRO A 135 -6.29 18.80 11.97
CA PRO A 135 -6.39 17.42 11.49
C PRO A 135 -5.53 17.12 10.26
N LEU A 136 -5.51 18.03 9.27
CA LEU A 136 -4.69 17.85 8.08
C LEU A 136 -3.21 18.01 8.39
N ARG A 137 -2.82 19.02 9.18
CA ARG A 137 -1.42 19.21 9.58
C ARG A 137 -0.88 17.97 10.30
N GLU A 138 -1.62 17.45 11.27
CA GLU A 138 -1.21 16.28 12.05
C GLU A 138 -1.07 15.03 11.16
N LEU A 139 -2.05 14.77 10.30
CA LEU A 139 -2.03 13.63 9.39
C LEU A 139 -0.80 13.67 8.46
N PHE A 140 -0.58 14.77 7.76
CA PHE A 140 0.49 14.86 6.74
C PHE A 140 1.89 15.04 7.33
N THR A 141 1.98 15.57 8.57
CA THR A 141 3.24 15.61 9.33
C THR A 141 3.66 14.21 9.77
N ALA A 142 2.73 13.48 10.39
CA ALA A 142 3.01 12.14 10.93
C ALA A 142 3.16 11.09 9.83
N HIS A 143 2.43 11.24 8.72
CA HIS A 143 2.30 10.21 7.69
C HIS A 143 2.69 10.74 6.31
N PRO A 144 3.96 10.62 5.90
CA PRO A 144 4.45 11.14 4.62
C PRO A 144 3.79 10.54 3.38
N GLY A 145 3.16 9.37 3.51
CA GLY A 145 2.47 8.68 2.43
C GLY A 145 0.98 9.01 2.33
N ALA A 146 0.41 9.79 3.26
CA ALA A 146 -1.00 10.17 3.24
C ALA A 146 -1.33 10.98 1.98
N ARG A 147 -2.51 10.73 1.42
CA ARG A 147 -3.02 11.37 0.20
C ARG A 147 -4.54 11.50 0.27
N ILE A 148 -5.09 12.54 -0.32
CA ILE A 148 -6.53 12.70 -0.52
C ILE A 148 -6.75 13.06 -1.98
N ALA A 149 -7.60 12.31 -2.69
CA ALA A 149 -7.99 12.60 -4.06
C ALA A 149 -9.34 11.93 -4.37
N GLY A 150 -10.14 12.54 -5.24
CA GLY A 150 -11.38 11.91 -5.72
C GLY A 150 -12.42 11.59 -4.65
N GLY A 151 -12.45 12.33 -3.54
CA GLY A 151 -13.34 12.02 -2.41
C GLY A 151 -12.82 10.90 -1.51
N GLU A 152 -11.58 10.46 -1.66
CA GLU A 152 -11.01 9.40 -0.85
C GLU A 152 -9.72 9.82 -0.15
N LEU A 153 -9.62 9.48 1.14
CA LEU A 153 -8.41 9.56 1.94
C LEU A 153 -7.70 8.21 1.91
N TYR A 154 -6.47 8.20 1.42
CA TYR A 154 -5.58 7.06 1.38
C TYR A 154 -4.40 7.27 2.34
N LEU A 155 -4.19 6.30 3.25
CA LEU A 155 -3.08 6.29 4.18
C LEU A 155 -2.36 4.93 4.15
N PRO A 156 -1.19 4.84 3.51
CA PRO A 156 -0.34 3.67 3.60
C PRO A 156 0.41 3.66 4.93
N ALA A 157 0.33 2.53 5.64
CA ALA A 157 0.99 2.28 6.90
C ALA A 157 2.07 1.18 6.76
N GLY A 158 3.14 1.33 7.54
CA GLY A 158 4.32 0.47 7.46
C GLY A 158 4.06 -0.97 7.90
N ALA A 159 4.70 -1.92 7.24
CA ALA A 159 4.59 -3.34 7.58
C ALA A 159 5.05 -3.67 9.01
N LEU A 160 6.02 -2.90 9.51
CA LEU A 160 6.63 -3.07 10.83
C LEU A 160 6.02 -2.16 11.89
N TRP A 161 4.94 -1.43 11.57
CA TRP A 161 4.29 -0.61 12.58
C TRP A 161 3.68 -1.49 13.66
N ALA A 162 3.94 -1.09 14.90
CA ALA A 162 3.32 -1.63 16.10
C ALA A 162 1.83 -1.27 16.13
N ASP A 163 1.09 -2.00 16.94
CA ASP A 163 -0.36 -1.88 17.04
C ASP A 163 -0.77 -0.47 17.49
N GLU A 164 -0.04 0.15 18.43
CA GLU A 164 -0.37 1.52 18.88
C GLU A 164 -0.23 2.54 17.75
N HIS A 165 0.81 2.41 16.93
CA HIS A 165 1.03 3.29 15.78
C HIS A 165 -0.05 3.09 14.70
N LEU A 166 -0.50 1.84 14.48
CA LEU A 166 -1.59 1.56 13.55
C LEU A 166 -2.93 2.14 14.05
N ALA A 167 -3.24 1.98 15.33
CA ALA A 167 -4.43 2.56 15.94
C ALA A 167 -4.41 4.10 15.85
N GLN A 168 -3.29 4.73 16.21
CA GLN A 168 -3.13 6.17 16.14
C GLN A 168 -3.26 6.70 14.70
N ALA A 169 -2.65 6.02 13.73
CA ALA A 169 -2.75 6.36 12.31
C ALA A 169 -4.21 6.28 11.82
N ALA A 170 -4.93 5.24 12.21
CA ALA A 170 -6.34 5.08 11.89
C ALA A 170 -7.20 6.19 12.50
N GLU A 171 -6.99 6.53 13.77
CA GLU A 171 -7.70 7.64 14.43
C GLU A 171 -7.43 8.99 13.75
N GLN A 172 -6.17 9.28 13.40
CA GLN A 172 -5.79 10.52 12.71
C GLN A 172 -6.42 10.60 11.31
N ALA A 173 -6.40 9.50 10.55
CA ALA A 173 -7.09 9.41 9.27
C ALA A 173 -8.60 9.67 9.43
N SER A 174 -9.24 9.06 10.43
CA SER A 174 -10.66 9.27 10.70
C SER A 174 -10.98 10.71 11.11
N LYS A 175 -10.14 11.35 11.93
CA LYS A 175 -10.31 12.76 12.33
C LYS A 175 -10.20 13.69 11.14
N ALA A 176 -9.20 13.48 10.28
CA ALA A 176 -9.03 14.25 9.05
C ALA A 176 -10.22 14.04 8.09
N ALA A 177 -10.67 12.81 7.91
CA ALA A 177 -11.83 12.50 7.09
C ALA A 177 -13.11 13.15 7.60
N GLN A 178 -13.34 13.14 8.92
CA GLN A 178 -14.50 13.80 9.53
C GLN A 178 -14.44 15.32 9.40
N ALA A 179 -13.25 15.92 9.59
CA ALA A 179 -13.08 17.35 9.40
C ALA A 179 -13.36 17.75 7.95
N LEU A 180 -12.82 17.02 6.97
CA LEU A 180 -13.09 17.23 5.54
C LEU A 180 -14.58 17.09 5.22
N ALA A 181 -15.22 16.02 5.71
CA ALA A 181 -16.63 15.80 5.48
C ALA A 181 -17.52 16.88 6.13
N GLY A 182 -17.21 17.27 7.36
CA GLY A 182 -17.92 18.33 8.08
C GLY A 182 -17.82 19.67 7.36
N THR A 183 -16.62 20.06 6.96
CA THR A 183 -16.37 21.31 6.23
C THR A 183 -17.00 21.30 4.84
N ALA A 184 -16.94 20.18 4.12
CA ALA A 184 -17.60 20.05 2.81
C ALA A 184 -19.11 20.20 2.92
N ARG A 185 -19.76 19.55 3.89
CA ARG A 185 -21.21 19.70 4.12
C ARG A 185 -21.59 21.13 4.48
N ALA A 186 -20.75 21.83 5.24
CA ALA A 186 -21.00 23.22 5.64
C ALA A 186 -20.88 24.21 4.46
N LEU A 187 -20.09 23.88 3.44
CA LEU A 187 -19.81 24.75 2.30
C LEU A 187 -20.65 24.45 1.05
N VAL A 188 -21.34 23.32 1.01
CA VAL A 188 -22.09 22.85 -0.16
C VAL A 188 -23.57 23.18 -0.04
N SER A 189 -24.08 23.98 -0.97
CA SER A 189 -25.51 24.21 -1.23
C SER A 189 -26.00 23.54 -2.52
N GLY A 190 -25.19 22.71 -3.19
CA GLY A 190 -25.59 22.07 -4.44
C GLY A 190 -24.44 21.38 -5.18
N SER A 191 -23.95 20.26 -4.67
CA SER A 191 -23.04 19.40 -5.43
C SER A 191 -23.49 17.95 -5.45
N GLU A 192 -23.09 17.29 -6.53
CA GLU A 192 -23.40 15.91 -6.91
C GLU A 192 -23.07 14.91 -5.80
N PRO A 193 -23.76 13.75 -5.76
CA PRO A 193 -23.50 12.71 -4.77
C PRO A 193 -22.03 12.27 -4.77
N ALA A 194 -21.55 11.82 -3.61
CA ALA A 194 -20.20 11.33 -3.47
C ALA A 194 -19.95 10.13 -4.41
N PRO A 195 -18.78 10.07 -5.09
CA PRO A 195 -18.46 8.97 -5.97
C PRO A 195 -18.38 7.64 -5.21
N GLY A 196 -18.80 6.57 -5.86
CA GLY A 196 -18.62 5.21 -5.34
C GLY A 196 -17.13 4.84 -5.24
N TRP A 197 -16.82 3.74 -4.56
CA TRP A 197 -15.44 3.25 -4.38
C TRP A 197 -14.63 3.18 -5.69
N THR A 198 -15.28 2.77 -6.78
CA THR A 198 -14.67 2.62 -8.11
C THR A 198 -14.26 3.98 -8.69
N GLU A 199 -15.18 4.93 -8.72
CA GLU A 199 -14.93 6.29 -9.23
C GLU A 199 -13.88 7.04 -8.40
N ALA A 200 -13.92 6.90 -7.07
CA ALA A 200 -12.91 7.48 -6.18
C ALA A 200 -11.52 6.84 -6.40
N SER A 201 -11.47 5.52 -6.60
CA SER A 201 -10.23 4.80 -6.92
C SER A 201 -9.64 5.19 -8.28
N GLU A 202 -10.49 5.41 -9.28
CA GLU A 202 -10.11 5.87 -10.62
C GLU A 202 -9.60 7.31 -10.60
N ALA A 203 -10.30 8.19 -9.87
CA ALA A 203 -9.86 9.57 -9.66
C ALA A 203 -8.51 9.62 -8.93
N LEU A 204 -8.31 8.77 -7.92
CA LEU A 204 -6.98 8.53 -7.37
C LEU A 204 -6.04 8.10 -8.49
N ALA A 205 -6.31 7.01 -9.22
CA ALA A 205 -5.43 6.48 -10.28
C ALA A 205 -5.01 7.51 -11.33
N SER A 206 -5.89 8.46 -11.68
CA SER A 206 -5.63 9.56 -12.60
C SER A 206 -4.52 10.52 -12.13
N THR A 207 -4.18 10.54 -10.84
CA THR A 207 -3.13 11.39 -10.26
C THR A 207 -1.70 10.83 -10.44
N ASP A 208 -1.49 9.87 -11.34
CA ASP A 208 -0.23 9.12 -11.53
C ASP A 208 0.27 8.36 -10.29
N TRP A 209 -0.46 8.37 -9.17
CA TRP A 209 0.02 7.77 -7.91
C TRP A 209 0.22 6.27 -8.00
N VAL A 210 -0.60 5.57 -8.80
CA VAL A 210 -0.48 4.13 -9.04
C VAL A 210 0.87 3.88 -9.66
N ARG A 211 1.21 4.66 -10.70
CA ARG A 211 2.49 4.63 -11.40
C ARG A 211 3.64 5.01 -10.47
N GLU A 212 3.54 6.09 -9.70
CA GLU A 212 4.59 6.48 -8.73
C GLU A 212 4.82 5.42 -7.64
N THR A 213 3.74 4.83 -7.12
CA THR A 213 3.80 3.82 -6.05
C THR A 213 4.36 2.52 -6.60
N PHE A 214 3.94 2.14 -7.81
CA PHE A 214 4.47 1.00 -8.53
C PHE A 214 5.95 1.19 -8.87
N ALA A 215 6.34 2.32 -9.46
CA ALA A 215 7.73 2.67 -9.75
C ALA A 215 8.61 2.73 -8.49
N ARG A 216 8.08 3.24 -7.37
CA ARG A 216 8.77 3.21 -6.08
C ARG A 216 8.98 1.77 -5.61
N ARG A 217 7.94 0.93 -5.65
CA ARG A 217 8.03 -0.51 -5.30
C ARG A 217 9.01 -1.24 -6.23
N ALA A 218 8.98 -0.95 -7.53
CA ALA A 218 9.86 -1.53 -8.54
C ALA A 218 11.33 -1.08 -8.38
N ARG A 219 11.61 0.17 -7.97
CA ARG A 219 12.98 0.58 -7.62
C ARG A 219 13.50 -0.13 -6.39
N ILE A 220 12.67 -0.25 -5.35
CA ILE A 220 13.06 -1.01 -4.14
C ILE A 220 13.32 -2.47 -4.52
N TYR A 221 12.51 -3.05 -5.41
CA TYR A 221 12.75 -4.38 -5.98
C TYR A 221 14.08 -4.47 -6.71
N LEU A 222 14.32 -3.58 -7.67
CA LEU A 222 15.54 -3.59 -8.48
C LEU A 222 16.77 -3.49 -7.57
N VAL A 223 16.76 -2.58 -6.61
CA VAL A 223 17.87 -2.39 -5.66
C VAL A 223 18.08 -3.64 -4.80
N LEU A 224 17.03 -4.21 -4.20
CA LEU A 224 17.14 -5.41 -3.36
C LEU A 224 17.50 -6.66 -4.15
N ALA A 225 16.95 -6.85 -5.34
CA ALA A 225 17.27 -7.96 -6.22
C ALA A 225 18.72 -7.86 -6.67
N VAL A 226 19.14 -6.71 -7.22
CA VAL A 226 20.52 -6.49 -7.67
C VAL A 226 21.51 -6.63 -6.52
N SER A 227 21.23 -6.09 -5.34
CA SER A 227 22.11 -6.27 -4.16
C SER A 227 22.16 -7.72 -3.67
N SER A 228 21.05 -8.46 -3.71
CA SER A 228 21.02 -9.88 -3.35
C SER A 228 21.83 -10.72 -4.35
N PHE A 229 21.70 -10.46 -5.66
CA PHE A 229 22.50 -11.10 -6.69
C PHE A 229 23.99 -10.74 -6.57
N LEU A 230 24.32 -9.45 -6.37
CA LEU A 230 25.70 -8.99 -6.18
C LEU A 230 26.35 -9.52 -4.90
N ALA A 231 25.57 -9.80 -3.85
CA ALA A 231 26.08 -10.46 -2.63
C ALA A 231 26.27 -11.98 -2.83
N LEU A 232 25.40 -12.61 -3.64
CA LEU A 232 25.46 -14.04 -3.94
C LEU A 232 26.62 -14.42 -4.86
N VAL A 233 26.98 -13.58 -5.84
CA VAL A 233 28.06 -13.85 -6.80
C VAL A 233 29.44 -14.07 -6.14
N PRO A 234 29.95 -13.17 -5.28
CA PRO A 234 31.22 -13.39 -4.58
C PRO A 234 31.10 -14.51 -3.55
N ALA A 235 29.95 -14.69 -2.90
CA ALA A 235 29.71 -15.82 -2.00
C ALA A 235 29.76 -17.16 -2.75
N PHE A 236 29.31 -17.21 -4.01
CA PHE A 236 29.38 -18.38 -4.89
C PHE A 236 30.81 -18.63 -5.42
N ALA A 237 31.54 -17.56 -5.75
CA ALA A 237 32.94 -17.66 -6.17
C ALA A 237 33.85 -18.18 -5.03
N VAL A 238 33.66 -17.70 -3.80
CA VAL A 238 34.43 -18.15 -2.61
C VAL A 238 34.14 -19.62 -2.28
N THR A 239 32.90 -20.07 -2.49
CA THR A 239 32.51 -21.45 -2.22
C THR A 239 33.02 -22.47 -3.24
N MET A 240 33.35 -22.05 -4.46
CA MET A 240 33.98 -22.93 -5.46
C MET A 240 35.48 -23.18 -5.16
N VAL A 241 36.11 -22.36 -4.31
CA VAL A 241 37.57 -22.35 -4.12
C VAL A 241 38.01 -22.91 -2.76
N VAL A 242 37.17 -22.85 -1.72
CA VAL A 242 37.55 -23.26 -0.35
C VAL A 242 37.04 -24.67 -0.03
N SER A 243 37.88 -25.52 0.59
CA SER A 243 37.45 -26.83 1.09
C SER A 243 36.46 -26.67 2.24
N TRP A 244 35.22 -27.11 2.04
CA TRP A 244 34.14 -26.85 2.98
C TRP A 244 34.11 -27.84 4.15
N ASP A 245 34.07 -27.31 5.37
CA ASP A 245 33.56 -28.04 6.54
C ASP A 245 32.01 -28.09 6.50
N LYS A 246 31.40 -29.09 7.13
CA LYS A 246 29.94 -29.35 7.12
C LYS A 246 29.11 -28.17 7.62
N THR A 247 29.63 -27.41 8.58
CA THR A 247 29.00 -26.23 9.19
C THR A 247 28.85 -25.08 8.21
N LEU A 248 29.87 -24.84 7.38
CA LEU A 248 29.82 -23.82 6.31
C LEU A 248 28.79 -24.20 5.25
N LYS A 249 28.69 -25.49 4.87
CA LYS A 249 27.69 -26.00 3.90
C LYS A 249 26.28 -25.69 4.33
N TYR A 250 26.00 -25.92 5.60
CA TYR A 250 24.68 -25.67 6.17
C TYR A 250 24.32 -24.18 6.19
N GLN A 251 25.23 -23.33 6.66
CA GLN A 251 25.00 -21.87 6.71
C GLN A 251 24.76 -21.27 5.32
N TRP A 252 25.50 -21.73 4.31
CA TRP A 252 25.36 -21.25 2.94
C TRP A 252 24.05 -21.71 2.30
N CYS A 253 23.66 -22.98 2.51
CA CYS A 253 22.35 -23.49 2.11
C CYS A 253 21.20 -22.70 2.75
N CYS A 254 21.28 -22.39 4.05
CA CYS A 254 20.27 -21.57 4.74
C CYS A 254 20.20 -20.14 4.19
N ALA A 255 21.35 -19.51 3.93
CA ALA A 255 21.41 -18.18 3.35
C ALA A 255 20.80 -18.15 1.94
N TRP A 256 21.08 -19.17 1.12
CA TRP A 256 20.54 -19.26 -0.24
C TRP A 256 19.01 -19.44 -0.23
N VAL A 257 18.51 -20.34 0.63
CA VAL A 257 17.06 -20.52 0.83
C VAL A 257 16.39 -19.22 1.28
N ALA A 258 17.00 -18.49 2.22
CA ALA A 258 16.46 -17.22 2.69
C ALA A 258 16.40 -16.18 1.55
N VAL A 259 17.44 -16.06 0.73
CA VAL A 259 17.45 -15.12 -0.41
C VAL A 259 16.44 -15.52 -1.48
N THR A 260 16.31 -16.80 -1.80
CA THR A 260 15.36 -17.29 -2.82
C THR A 260 13.91 -17.13 -2.37
N LEU A 261 13.62 -17.47 -1.11
CA LEU A 261 12.30 -17.22 -0.51
C LEU A 261 11.98 -15.74 -0.44
N PHE A 262 12.94 -14.89 -0.02
CA PHE A 262 12.77 -13.44 0.00
C PHE A 262 12.53 -12.87 -1.40
N SER A 263 13.24 -13.37 -2.41
CA SER A 263 13.09 -12.93 -3.81
C SER A 263 11.73 -13.32 -4.40
N TRP A 264 11.27 -14.56 -4.20
CA TRP A 264 9.93 -15.00 -4.60
C TRP A 264 8.82 -14.21 -3.90
N TRP A 265 8.96 -14.05 -2.59
CA TRP A 265 8.04 -13.30 -1.73
C TRP A 265 7.96 -11.81 -2.09
N PHE A 266 9.08 -11.20 -2.46
CA PHE A 266 9.13 -9.80 -2.87
C PHE A 266 8.55 -9.62 -4.29
N THR A 267 8.83 -10.54 -5.21
CA THR A 267 8.29 -10.53 -6.58
C THR A 267 6.76 -10.58 -6.56
N ALA A 268 6.18 -11.42 -5.70
CA ALA A 268 4.74 -11.48 -5.46
C ALA A 268 4.12 -10.18 -4.93
N ARG A 269 4.92 -9.21 -4.45
CA ARG A 269 4.45 -7.92 -3.90
C ARG A 269 4.49 -6.77 -4.90
N VAL A 270 5.40 -6.84 -5.87
CA VAL A 270 5.47 -5.89 -6.99
C VAL A 270 4.34 -6.19 -7.97
N THR A 271 3.96 -7.46 -8.10
CA THR A 271 2.86 -7.91 -8.96
C THR A 271 1.49 -7.81 -8.27
N VAL A 272 1.26 -6.82 -7.40
CA VAL A 272 -0.05 -6.55 -6.80
C VAL A 272 -0.43 -5.12 -7.09
N CYS A 273 -1.62 -4.92 -7.65
CA CYS A 273 -2.08 -3.59 -8.00
C CYS A 273 -2.27 -2.74 -6.73
N PRO A 274 -1.67 -1.54 -6.66
CA PRO A 274 -1.84 -0.67 -5.51
C PRO A 274 -3.26 -0.12 -5.38
N ALA A 275 -4.01 -0.01 -6.48
CA ALA A 275 -5.39 0.46 -6.45
C ALA A 275 -6.37 -0.58 -5.89
N CYS A 276 -6.19 -1.87 -6.25
CA CYS A 276 -7.20 -2.89 -5.96
C CYS A 276 -6.75 -4.06 -5.11
N SER A 277 -5.45 -4.15 -4.81
CA SER A 277 -4.79 -5.33 -4.22
C SER A 277 -4.99 -6.64 -4.99
N GLY A 278 -5.60 -6.55 -6.18
CA GLY A 278 -5.74 -7.64 -7.12
C GLY A 278 -4.43 -7.95 -7.82
N THR A 279 -4.40 -9.10 -8.47
CA THR A 279 -3.27 -9.54 -9.28
C THR A 279 -3.31 -8.84 -10.65
N PRO A 280 -2.35 -7.97 -10.98
CA PRO A 280 -2.11 -7.53 -12.35
C PRO A 280 -1.88 -8.70 -13.28
N ARG A 281 -2.55 -8.65 -14.43
CA ARG A 281 -2.25 -9.48 -15.59
C ARG A 281 -1.54 -8.61 -16.61
N ARG A 282 -0.55 -9.16 -17.30
CA ARG A 282 -0.08 -8.55 -18.55
C ARG A 282 -1.23 -8.62 -19.54
N LEU A 283 -1.51 -7.51 -20.23
CA LEU A 283 -2.24 -7.59 -21.48
C LEU A 283 -1.31 -8.33 -22.44
N VAL A 284 -1.60 -9.60 -22.71
CA VAL A 284 -1.03 -10.25 -23.88
C VAL A 284 -1.81 -9.66 -25.03
N GLU A 285 -1.19 -8.77 -25.80
CA GLU A 285 -1.66 -8.55 -27.17
C GLU A 285 -1.46 -9.90 -27.87
N ASP A 286 -2.57 -10.50 -28.31
CA ASP A 286 -2.52 -11.58 -29.31
C ASP A 286 -1.84 -11.00 -30.54
N ASP A 287 -0.53 -11.16 -30.66
CA ASP A 287 0.14 -11.80 -31.80
C ASP A 287 1.66 -11.81 -31.57
N ASP A 288 2.30 -12.81 -32.17
CA ASP A 288 3.74 -13.08 -32.15
C ASP A 288 4.65 -11.83 -32.16
N SER A 289 5.48 -11.67 -31.12
CA SER A 289 6.93 -11.32 -31.17
C SER A 289 7.42 -10.62 -29.90
N ASP A 290 8.59 -11.04 -29.43
CA ASP A 290 9.48 -10.39 -28.46
C ASP A 290 8.86 -9.77 -27.19
N VAL A 291 8.90 -10.57 -26.12
CA VAL A 291 8.53 -10.19 -24.75
C VAL A 291 9.43 -9.04 -24.25
N SER A 292 9.02 -7.81 -24.53
CA SER A 292 9.58 -6.62 -23.89
C SER A 292 9.18 -6.58 -22.41
N LEU A 293 10.13 -6.23 -21.53
CA LEU A 293 9.87 -5.93 -20.12
C LEU A 293 8.98 -4.68 -19.91
N SER A 294 8.58 -3.98 -20.98
CA SER A 294 7.79 -2.75 -20.96
C SER A 294 6.29 -2.92 -21.28
N SER A 295 5.75 -4.14 -21.35
CA SER A 295 4.33 -4.34 -21.66
C SER A 295 3.41 -3.78 -20.56
N PRO A 296 2.34 -3.04 -20.91
CA PRO A 296 1.40 -2.50 -19.93
C PRO A 296 0.69 -3.62 -19.15
N MET A 297 0.67 -3.50 -17.82
CA MET A 297 -0.03 -4.44 -16.94
C MET A 297 -1.39 -3.85 -16.52
N VAL A 298 -2.43 -4.65 -16.37
CA VAL A 298 -3.77 -4.19 -15.92
C VAL A 298 -4.22 -4.98 -14.69
N CYS A 299 -4.77 -4.31 -13.65
CA CYS A 299 -5.41 -5.03 -12.52
C CYS A 299 -6.62 -5.79 -13.03
N ARG A 300 -6.68 -7.11 -12.84
CA ARG A 300 -7.88 -7.89 -13.19
C ARG A 300 -9.13 -7.43 -12.45
N ASP A 301 -8.99 -7.01 -11.19
CA ASP A 301 -10.15 -6.73 -10.35
C ASP A 301 -10.59 -5.26 -10.37
N CYS A 302 -9.82 -4.33 -10.97
CA CYS A 302 -10.23 -2.92 -11.08
C CYS A 302 -9.93 -2.25 -12.43
N GLY A 303 -9.37 -2.96 -13.41
CA GLY A 303 -9.09 -2.41 -14.74
C GLY A 303 -7.99 -1.34 -14.80
N VAL A 304 -7.39 -0.96 -13.67
CA VAL A 304 -6.34 0.07 -13.64
C VAL A 304 -5.08 -0.40 -14.37
N GLN A 305 -4.61 0.40 -15.33
CA GLN A 305 -3.33 0.23 -16.01
C GLN A 305 -2.15 0.60 -15.09
N LEU A 306 -1.16 -0.29 -15.06
CA LEU A 306 0.13 -0.21 -14.39
C LEU A 306 1.18 -0.18 -15.52
N GLN A 307 1.67 1.02 -15.85
CA GLN A 307 2.83 1.22 -16.73
C GLN A 307 4.10 1.35 -15.90
#